data_AF-K7FBH8-F1
#
_entry.id   AF-K7FBH8-F1
#
_cell.length_a   1.000
_cell.length_b   1.000
_cell.length_c   1.000
_cell.angle_alpha   90.00
_cell.angle_beta   90.00
_cell.angle_gamma   90.00
#
_symmetry.space_group_name_H-M   'P 1'
#
loop_
_entity.id
_entity.type
_entity.pdbx_description
1 polymer ?
#
loop_
_entity_poly.entity_id
_entity_poly.type
_entity_poly.pdbx_seq_one_letter_code
_entity_poly.pdbx_strand_id
1 'polypeptide(L)'
;RVAYLKSKKFGKEAIARMISRAPFLLSFSVERLDNRLGFFQKELGLSVQKTRDLVISLPRLLTGSLEPIKENWQVCQVELGFRRNEIQQIICKIPKILTANKRKLTETFDYLHNVMGIPHHILTHFPQVFNSKLLRVKERHMFLAFLGRAQYDPAQHSYISLDKLVFMPDEVFCTEVAKASVKDFEKFLKTL
;
A
#
# COMPACT_ATOMS: atom_id res chain seq x y z
N ARG A 1 -0.40 24.91 -19.34
CA ARG A 1 -0.32 23.64 -18.57
C ARG A 1 -1.11 23.71 -17.25
N VAL A 2 -0.87 24.69 -16.38
CA VAL A 2 -1.72 24.91 -15.18
C VAL A 2 -3.20 25.14 -15.54
N ALA A 3 -3.48 25.94 -16.59
CA ALA A 3 -4.84 26.14 -17.08
C ALA A 3 -5.54 24.83 -17.53
N TYR A 4 -4.78 23.90 -18.12
CA TYR A 4 -5.29 22.57 -18.49
C TYR A 4 -5.60 21.72 -17.26
N LEU A 5 -4.75 21.72 -16.23
CA LEU A 5 -5.07 21.04 -14.97
C LEU A 5 -6.34 21.62 -14.33
N LYS A 6 -6.52 22.94 -14.38
CA LYS A 6 -7.79 23.57 -13.95
C LYS A 6 -8.99 23.09 -14.78
N SER A 7 -8.86 22.99 -16.11
CA SER A 7 -9.95 22.50 -16.98
C SER A 7 -10.32 21.04 -16.71
N LYS A 8 -9.38 20.21 -16.22
CA LYS A 8 -9.63 18.85 -15.72
C LYS A 8 -10.19 18.78 -14.30
N LYS A 9 -10.58 19.92 -13.73
CA LYS A 9 -11.17 20.08 -12.38
C LYS A 9 -10.21 19.77 -11.23
N PHE A 10 -8.90 19.96 -11.42
CA PHE A 10 -7.96 19.97 -10.29
C PHE A 10 -8.06 21.31 -9.53
N GLY A 11 -8.24 21.26 -8.21
CA GLY A 11 -8.26 22.44 -7.34
C GLY A 11 -6.91 23.15 -7.28
N LYS A 12 -6.89 24.45 -6.93
CA LYS A 12 -5.66 25.26 -6.93
C LYS A 12 -4.61 24.70 -5.97
N GLU A 13 -5.02 24.32 -4.77
CA GLU A 13 -4.18 23.75 -3.71
C GLU A 13 -3.64 22.37 -4.12
N ALA A 14 -4.48 21.57 -4.78
CA ALA A 14 -4.08 20.27 -5.31
C ALA A 14 -3.02 20.44 -6.41
N ILE A 15 -3.21 21.39 -7.34
CA ILE A 15 -2.22 21.70 -8.39
C ILE A 15 -0.89 22.14 -7.76
N ALA A 16 -0.91 23.04 -6.77
CA ALA A 16 0.29 23.48 -6.07
C ALA A 16 1.03 22.27 -5.45
N ARG A 17 0.31 21.41 -4.73
CA ARG A 17 0.86 20.19 -4.14
C ARG A 17 1.43 19.24 -5.19
N MET A 18 0.76 19.09 -6.33
CA MET A 18 1.21 18.24 -7.43
C MET A 18 2.54 18.72 -8.01
N ILE A 19 2.67 20.03 -8.26
CA ILE A 19 3.90 20.64 -8.78
C ILE A 19 5.04 20.47 -7.77
N SER A 20 4.81 20.72 -6.47
CA SER A 20 5.84 20.55 -5.45
C SER A 20 6.33 19.10 -5.31
N ARG A 21 5.45 18.11 -5.48
CA ARG A 21 5.80 16.67 -5.33
C ARG A 21 6.31 16.01 -6.61
N ALA A 22 6.04 16.62 -7.77
CA ALA A 22 6.51 16.20 -9.09
C ALA A 22 7.01 17.42 -9.90
N PRO A 23 8.26 17.87 -9.69
CA PRO A 23 8.79 19.09 -10.30
C PRO A 23 8.72 19.11 -11.84
N PHE A 24 8.85 17.95 -12.49
CA PHE A 24 8.78 17.81 -13.95
C PHE A 24 7.36 17.80 -14.53
N LEU A 25 6.32 17.93 -13.70
CA LEU A 25 4.92 17.87 -14.15
C LEU A 25 4.61 18.92 -15.22
N LEU A 26 5.13 20.15 -15.05
CA LEU A 26 4.92 21.25 -15.99
C LEU A 26 5.88 21.22 -17.19
N SER A 27 6.82 20.29 -17.23
CA SER A 27 7.67 20.05 -18.40
C SER A 27 6.94 19.23 -19.47
N PHE A 28 5.87 18.51 -19.10
CA PHE A 28 5.11 17.67 -20.03
C PHE A 28 4.15 18.52 -20.88
N SER A 29 3.97 18.16 -22.16
CA SER A 29 2.96 18.79 -23.02
C SER A 29 1.54 18.51 -22.50
N VAL A 30 0.58 19.37 -22.89
CA VAL A 30 -0.84 19.16 -22.53
C VAL A 30 -1.34 17.82 -23.04
N GLU A 31 -1.01 17.48 -24.29
CA GLU A 31 -1.33 16.20 -24.90
C GLU A 31 -0.75 15.02 -24.10
N ARG A 32 0.52 15.09 -23.68
CA ARG A 32 1.15 14.02 -22.91
C ARG A 32 0.52 13.85 -21.53
N LEU A 33 0.10 14.94 -20.88
CA LEU A 33 -0.65 14.88 -19.63
C LEU A 33 -2.03 14.27 -19.83
N ASP A 34 -2.71 14.62 -20.91
CA ASP A 34 -4.04 14.09 -21.24
C ASP A 34 -4.01 12.59 -21.53
N ASN A 35 -3.06 12.16 -22.36
CA ASN A 35 -2.83 10.75 -22.65
C ASN A 35 -2.55 9.94 -21.39
N ARG A 36 -1.81 10.51 -20.43
CA ARG A 36 -1.51 9.83 -19.15
C ARG A 36 -2.70 9.76 -18.21
N LEU A 37 -3.48 10.83 -18.10
CA LEU A 37 -4.73 10.79 -17.33
C LEU A 37 -5.71 9.76 -17.94
N GLY A 38 -5.80 9.72 -19.27
CA GLY A 38 -6.59 8.72 -20.00
C GLY A 38 -6.08 7.30 -19.78
N PHE A 39 -4.76 7.09 -19.75
CA PHE A 39 -4.15 5.80 -19.42
C PHE A 39 -4.59 5.31 -18.03
N PHE A 40 -4.46 6.14 -16.98
CA PHE A 40 -4.86 5.75 -15.63
C PHE A 40 -6.35 5.44 -15.52
N GLN A 41 -7.19 6.19 -16.23
CA GLN A 41 -8.63 5.94 -16.23
C GLN A 41 -8.98 4.60 -16.91
N LYS A 42 -8.40 4.33 -18.08
CA LYS A 42 -8.69 3.13 -18.88
C LYS A 42 -8.06 1.88 -18.28
N GLU A 43 -6.76 1.91 -18.01
CA GLU A 43 -5.98 0.73 -17.59
C GLU A 43 -6.41 0.24 -16.20
N LEU A 44 -6.57 1.18 -15.27
CA LEU A 44 -6.94 0.87 -13.89
C LEU A 44 -8.46 0.76 -13.70
N GLY A 45 -9.26 1.13 -14.70
CA GLY A 45 -10.73 1.12 -14.64
C GLY A 45 -11.30 2.02 -13.54
N LEU A 46 -10.63 3.14 -13.23
CA LEU A 46 -11.04 4.05 -12.17
C LEU A 46 -12.03 5.11 -12.69
N SER A 47 -12.98 5.51 -11.83
CA SER A 47 -13.82 6.68 -12.11
C SER A 47 -12.96 7.95 -12.24
N VAL A 48 -13.45 8.95 -12.97
CA VAL A 48 -12.74 10.24 -13.15
C VAL A 48 -12.31 10.86 -11.81
N GLN A 49 -13.16 10.80 -10.79
CA GLN A 49 -12.83 11.32 -9.46
C GLN A 49 -11.69 10.53 -8.81
N LYS A 50 -11.80 9.20 -8.75
CA LYS A 50 -10.73 8.33 -8.19
C LYS A 50 -9.41 8.48 -8.94
N THR A 51 -9.43 8.66 -10.27
CA THR A 51 -8.22 8.93 -11.06
C THR A 51 -7.58 10.26 -10.66
N ARG A 52 -8.38 11.32 -10.44
CA ARG A 52 -7.86 12.59 -9.90
C ARG A 52 -7.24 12.40 -8.52
N ASP A 53 -7.94 11.73 -7.62
CA ASP A 53 -7.47 11.52 -6.24
C ASP A 53 -6.16 10.71 -6.22
N LEU A 54 -6.04 9.69 -7.08
CA LEU A 54 -4.83 8.89 -7.27
C LEU A 54 -3.63 9.76 -7.67
N VAL A 55 -3.78 10.57 -8.71
CA VAL A 55 -2.66 11.41 -9.21
C VAL A 55 -2.39 12.63 -8.34
N ILE A 56 -3.35 13.09 -7.55
CA ILE A 56 -3.11 14.11 -6.49
C ILE A 56 -2.28 13.49 -5.35
N SER A 57 -2.61 12.26 -4.95
CA SER A 57 -1.92 11.54 -3.88
C SER A 57 -0.47 11.20 -4.25
N LEU A 58 -0.25 10.70 -5.48
CA LEU A 58 1.08 10.40 -6.02
C LEU A 58 1.31 11.04 -7.40
N PRO A 59 1.64 12.35 -7.45
CA PRO A 59 1.79 13.10 -8.71
C PRO A 59 2.88 12.58 -9.64
N ARG A 60 3.88 11.87 -9.09
CA ARG A 60 4.97 11.26 -9.86
C ARG A 60 4.49 10.19 -10.85
N LEU A 61 3.29 9.64 -10.65
CA LEU A 61 2.65 8.74 -11.63
C LEU A 61 2.48 9.42 -13.00
N LEU A 62 2.25 10.73 -13.03
CA LEU A 62 2.12 11.50 -14.28
C LEU A 62 3.46 11.78 -14.96
N THR A 63 4.58 11.68 -14.25
CA THR A 63 5.91 12.03 -14.77
C THR A 63 6.84 10.84 -14.97
N GLY A 64 6.56 9.68 -14.36
CA GLY A 64 7.39 8.47 -14.45
C GLY A 64 7.11 7.56 -15.65
N SER A 65 7.82 6.43 -15.77
CA SER A 65 7.46 5.37 -16.73
C SER A 65 6.11 4.76 -16.37
N LEU A 66 5.36 4.34 -17.40
CA LEU A 66 4.09 3.63 -17.24
C LEU A 66 4.28 2.11 -17.19
N GLU A 67 5.46 1.58 -17.58
CA GLU A 67 5.71 0.14 -17.61
C GLU A 67 5.63 -0.49 -16.21
N PRO A 68 6.28 0.06 -15.16
CA PRO A 68 6.20 -0.53 -13.82
C PRO A 68 4.78 -0.55 -13.28
N ILE A 69 3.93 0.37 -13.73
CA ILE A 69 2.52 0.48 -13.32
C ILE A 69 1.72 -0.68 -13.92
N LYS A 70 1.93 -0.97 -15.21
CA LYS A 70 1.29 -2.10 -15.89
C LYS A 70 1.78 -3.43 -15.31
N GLU A 71 3.08 -3.56 -15.11
CA GLU A 71 3.69 -4.76 -14.53
C GLU A 71 3.16 -5.01 -13.12
N ASN A 72 3.22 -4.02 -12.22
CA ASN A 72 2.73 -4.19 -10.85
C ASN A 72 1.22 -4.44 -10.80
N TRP A 73 0.44 -3.87 -11.73
CA TRP A 73 -0.97 -4.22 -11.86
C TRP A 73 -1.15 -5.71 -12.18
N GLN A 74 -0.40 -6.23 -13.17
CA GLN A 74 -0.44 -7.63 -13.55
C GLN A 74 0.05 -8.55 -12.43
N VAL A 75 1.11 -8.16 -11.72
CA VAL A 75 1.60 -8.89 -10.54
C VAL A 75 0.48 -8.98 -9.49
N CYS A 76 -0.17 -7.87 -9.14
CA CYS A 76 -1.26 -7.89 -8.16
C CYS A 76 -2.42 -8.79 -8.59
N GLN A 77 -2.74 -8.82 -9.88
CA GLN A 77 -3.88 -9.57 -10.41
C GLN A 77 -3.58 -11.06 -10.59
N VAL A 78 -2.45 -11.39 -11.20
CA VAL A 78 -2.10 -12.75 -11.63
C VAL A 78 -1.28 -13.49 -10.59
N GLU A 79 -0.24 -12.85 -10.05
CA GLU A 79 0.68 -13.50 -9.10
C GLU A 79 0.14 -13.46 -7.68
N LEU A 80 -0.40 -12.32 -7.24
CA LEU A 80 -0.93 -12.15 -5.89
C LEU A 80 -2.41 -12.54 -5.79
N GLY A 81 -3.10 -12.76 -6.92
CA GLY A 81 -4.49 -13.23 -6.97
C GLY A 81 -5.55 -12.23 -6.50
N PHE A 82 -5.24 -10.93 -6.41
CA PHE A 82 -6.26 -9.92 -6.08
C PHE A 82 -7.24 -9.73 -7.23
N ARG A 83 -8.52 -9.55 -6.90
CA ARG A 83 -9.54 -9.16 -7.86
C ARG A 83 -9.34 -7.70 -8.30
N ARG A 84 -9.79 -7.34 -9.50
CA ARG A 84 -9.62 -5.97 -10.02
C ARG A 84 -10.21 -4.89 -9.09
N ASN A 85 -11.37 -5.15 -8.48
CA ASN A 85 -11.99 -4.24 -7.53
C ASN A 85 -11.17 -4.08 -6.23
N GLU A 86 -10.54 -5.16 -5.75
CA GLU A 86 -9.64 -5.13 -4.59
C GLU A 86 -8.39 -4.31 -4.91
N ILE A 87 -7.76 -4.54 -6.07
CA ILE A 87 -6.60 -3.74 -6.54
C ILE A 87 -6.97 -2.26 -6.60
N GLN A 88 -8.14 -1.92 -7.16
CA GLN A 88 -8.62 -0.53 -7.18
C GLN A 88 -8.77 0.09 -5.79
N GLN A 89 -9.24 -0.67 -4.80
CA GLN A 89 -9.32 -0.21 -3.42
C GLN A 89 -7.93 -0.01 -2.80
N ILE A 90 -7.02 -0.96 -3.04
CA ILE A 90 -5.63 -0.92 -2.56
C ILE A 90 -4.92 0.32 -3.12
N ILE A 91 -4.92 0.53 -4.44
CA ILE A 91 -4.19 1.65 -5.07
C ILE A 91 -4.76 3.01 -4.69
N CYS A 92 -6.07 3.12 -4.40
CA CYS A 92 -6.66 4.35 -3.92
C CYS A 92 -6.16 4.72 -2.51
N LYS A 93 -5.91 3.72 -1.65
CA LYS A 93 -5.35 3.92 -0.30
C LYS A 93 -3.82 4.08 -0.32
N ILE A 94 -3.12 3.26 -1.11
CA ILE A 94 -1.66 3.22 -1.22
C ILE A 94 -1.17 3.23 -2.68
N PRO A 95 -1.19 4.38 -3.36
CA PRO A 95 -0.79 4.49 -4.77
C PRO A 95 0.62 3.97 -5.08
N LYS A 96 1.51 3.98 -4.08
CA LYS A 96 2.91 3.55 -4.20
C LYS A 96 3.06 2.08 -4.61
N ILE A 97 2.04 1.24 -4.40
CA ILE A 97 2.07 -0.16 -4.83
C ILE A 97 2.26 -0.30 -6.34
N LEU A 98 1.74 0.66 -7.13
CA LEU A 98 1.89 0.70 -8.59
C LEU A 98 3.33 0.92 -9.04
N THR A 99 4.17 1.46 -8.18
CA THR A 99 5.59 1.72 -8.46
C THR A 99 6.50 1.00 -7.47
N ALA A 100 5.98 -0.01 -6.76
CA ALA A 100 6.74 -0.75 -5.78
C ALA A 100 7.73 -1.68 -6.47
N ASN A 101 8.78 -2.06 -5.74
CA ASN A 101 9.67 -3.12 -6.18
C ASN A 101 8.89 -4.45 -6.14
N LYS A 102 8.80 -5.13 -7.28
CA LYS A 102 8.08 -6.40 -7.44
C LYS A 102 8.51 -7.43 -6.38
N ARG A 103 9.82 -7.67 -6.22
CA ARG A 103 10.34 -8.66 -5.27
C ARG A 103 9.88 -8.35 -3.84
N LYS A 104 10.04 -7.10 -3.39
CA LYS A 104 9.58 -6.68 -2.06
C LYS A 104 8.08 -6.91 -1.89
N LEU A 105 7.28 -6.56 -2.90
CA LEU A 105 5.83 -6.71 -2.87
C LEU A 105 5.43 -8.19 -2.75
N THR A 106 5.99 -9.05 -3.59
CA THR A 106 5.72 -10.49 -3.59
C THR A 106 6.17 -11.15 -2.29
N GLU A 107 7.38 -10.86 -1.78
CA GLU A 107 7.86 -11.39 -0.49
C GLU A 107 6.98 -10.95 0.70
N THR A 108 6.46 -9.71 0.64
CA THR A 108 5.56 -9.21 1.68
C THR A 108 4.20 -9.90 1.60
N PHE A 109 3.64 -10.05 0.39
CA PHE A 109 2.38 -10.75 0.20
C PHE A 109 2.47 -12.22 0.60
N ASP A 110 3.52 -12.92 0.16
CA ASP A 110 3.75 -14.33 0.48
C ASP A 110 3.75 -14.58 1.99
N TYR A 111 4.47 -13.74 2.74
CA TYR A 111 4.47 -13.86 4.19
C TYR A 111 3.10 -13.57 4.82
N LEU A 112 2.41 -12.52 4.38
CA LEU A 112 1.11 -12.15 4.93
C LEU A 112 0.01 -13.19 4.61
N HIS A 113 -0.01 -13.69 3.38
CA HIS A 113 -1.08 -14.56 2.91
C HIS A 113 -0.77 -16.03 3.18
N ASN A 114 0.41 -16.51 2.77
CA ASN A 114 0.75 -17.93 2.82
C ASN A 114 1.29 -18.35 4.20
N VAL A 115 2.05 -17.48 4.88
CA VAL A 115 2.60 -17.80 6.21
C VAL A 115 1.62 -17.40 7.33
N MET A 116 1.11 -16.17 7.32
CA MET A 116 0.20 -15.69 8.37
C MET A 116 -1.27 -16.07 8.13
N GLY A 117 -1.60 -16.66 6.97
CA GLY A 117 -2.96 -17.10 6.64
C GLY A 117 -3.97 -15.97 6.43
N ILE A 118 -3.51 -14.73 6.19
CA ILE A 118 -4.42 -13.57 6.10
C ILE A 118 -5.12 -13.55 4.74
N PRO A 119 -6.45 -13.55 4.68
CA PRO A 119 -7.18 -13.57 3.42
C PRO A 119 -7.15 -12.21 2.68
N HIS A 120 -7.30 -12.23 1.35
CA HIS A 120 -7.22 -11.04 0.47
C HIS A 120 -8.12 -9.89 0.90
N HIS A 121 -9.33 -10.17 1.37
CA HIS A 121 -10.28 -9.13 1.78
C HIS A 121 -9.78 -8.33 2.99
N ILE A 122 -9.05 -8.97 3.91
CA ILE A 122 -8.40 -8.30 5.05
C ILE A 122 -7.21 -7.47 4.57
N LEU A 123 -6.38 -8.00 3.67
CA LEU A 123 -5.27 -7.25 3.07
C LEU A 123 -5.75 -6.03 2.29
N THR A 124 -6.90 -6.14 1.63
CA THR A 124 -7.58 -5.04 0.92
C THR A 124 -8.12 -3.98 1.89
N HIS A 125 -8.53 -4.40 3.09
CA HIS A 125 -8.94 -3.47 4.14
C HIS A 125 -7.75 -2.73 4.75
N PHE A 126 -6.62 -3.41 4.94
CA PHE A 126 -5.39 -2.88 5.55
C PHE A 126 -4.16 -2.85 4.61
N PRO A 127 -4.25 -2.24 3.41
CA PRO A 127 -3.19 -2.33 2.42
C PRO A 127 -1.90 -1.60 2.81
N GLN A 128 -1.99 -0.66 3.76
CA GLN A 128 -0.86 -0.02 4.42
C GLN A 128 0.24 -0.98 4.90
N VAL A 129 -0.07 -2.25 5.19
CA VAL A 129 0.91 -3.27 5.56
C VAL A 129 2.00 -3.46 4.49
N PHE A 130 1.68 -3.26 3.21
CA PHE A 130 2.64 -3.34 2.11
C PHE A 130 3.69 -2.21 2.11
N ASN A 131 3.46 -1.11 2.84
CA ASN A 131 4.45 -0.05 3.00
C ASN A 131 5.50 -0.37 4.08
N SER A 132 5.25 -1.37 4.92
CA SER A 132 6.07 -1.64 6.09
C SER A 132 7.32 -2.46 5.77
N LYS A 133 8.25 -2.49 6.73
CA LYS A 133 9.44 -3.35 6.63
C LYS A 133 8.99 -4.78 6.93
N LEU A 134 9.23 -5.69 5.98
CA LEU A 134 8.87 -7.10 6.13
C LEU A 134 9.45 -7.70 7.41
N LEU A 135 10.71 -7.38 7.74
CA LEU A 135 11.36 -7.83 8.97
C LEU A 135 10.52 -7.55 10.23
N ARG A 136 10.01 -6.33 10.37
CA ARG A 136 9.15 -5.94 11.52
C ARG A 136 7.87 -6.76 11.59
N VAL A 137 7.27 -7.07 10.43
CA VAL A 137 6.07 -7.94 10.37
C VAL A 137 6.43 -9.36 10.81
N LYS A 138 7.55 -9.89 10.32
CA LYS A 138 8.03 -11.24 10.66
C LYS A 138 8.30 -11.39 12.14
N GLU A 139 9.14 -10.52 12.69
CA GLU A 139 9.54 -10.51 14.10
C GLU A 139 8.32 -10.51 15.03
N ARG A 140 7.35 -9.63 14.76
CA ARG A 140 6.14 -9.51 15.58
C ARG A 140 5.18 -10.67 15.38
N HIS A 141 5.00 -11.14 14.15
CA HIS A 141 4.18 -12.33 13.90
C HIS A 141 4.74 -13.56 14.60
N MET A 142 6.04 -13.83 14.43
CA MET A 142 6.72 -14.97 15.03
C MET A 142 6.66 -14.92 16.55
N PHE A 143 6.82 -13.74 17.15
CA PHE A 143 6.69 -13.59 18.59
C PHE A 143 5.25 -13.86 19.07
N LEU A 144 4.24 -13.34 18.37
CA LEU A 144 2.84 -13.64 18.70
C LEU A 144 2.51 -15.12 18.50
N ALA A 145 3.07 -15.77 17.47
CA ALA A 145 2.90 -17.19 17.23
C ALA A 145 3.54 -18.02 18.35
N PHE A 146 4.75 -17.66 18.78
CA PHE A 146 5.43 -18.26 19.93
C PHE A 146 4.61 -18.16 21.23
N LEU A 147 3.93 -17.04 21.44
CA LEU A 147 3.04 -16.83 22.59
C LEU A 147 1.63 -17.44 22.43
N GLY A 148 1.31 -18.06 21.28
CA GLY A 148 -0.02 -18.58 20.99
C GLY A 148 -1.09 -17.48 20.83
N ARG A 149 -0.69 -16.26 20.48
CA ARG A 149 -1.54 -15.06 20.37
C ARG A 149 -1.70 -14.53 18.94
N ALA A 150 -1.13 -15.21 17.94
CA ALA A 150 -1.25 -14.81 16.54
C ALA A 150 -2.67 -15.05 16.01
N GLN A 151 -3.58 -14.10 16.29
CA GLN A 151 -4.96 -14.12 15.83
C GLN A 151 -5.26 -12.91 14.94
N TYR A 152 -5.51 -13.15 13.66
CA TYR A 152 -5.77 -12.10 12.65
C TYR A 152 -7.18 -12.17 12.05
N ASP A 153 -8.03 -13.08 12.53
CA ASP A 153 -9.43 -13.17 12.13
C ASP A 153 -10.30 -12.21 12.97
N PRO A 154 -10.96 -11.20 12.34
CA PRO A 154 -11.85 -10.28 13.05
C PRO A 154 -13.04 -10.94 13.73
N ALA A 155 -13.43 -12.15 13.32
CA ALA A 155 -14.53 -12.88 13.93
C ALA A 155 -14.15 -13.59 15.24
N GLN A 156 -12.86 -13.72 15.53
CA GLN A 156 -12.37 -14.49 16.68
C GLN A 156 -11.99 -13.58 17.86
N HIS A 157 -12.06 -14.14 19.07
CA HIS A 157 -11.63 -13.43 20.28
C HIS A 157 -10.12 -13.16 20.24
N SER A 158 -9.68 -12.09 20.91
CA SER A 158 -8.29 -11.62 20.86
C SER A 158 -7.78 -11.22 19.47
N TYR A 159 -8.69 -10.81 18.57
CA TYR A 159 -8.33 -10.29 17.25
C TYR A 159 -7.30 -9.15 17.30
N ILE A 160 -6.25 -9.29 16.49
CA ILE A 160 -5.20 -8.28 16.29
C ILE A 160 -5.28 -7.79 14.85
N SER A 161 -5.64 -6.53 14.65
CA SER A 161 -5.59 -5.92 13.31
C SER A 161 -4.17 -5.73 12.82
N LEU A 162 -3.98 -5.75 11.49
CA LEU A 162 -2.67 -5.55 10.89
C LEU A 162 -2.07 -4.18 11.21
N ASP A 163 -2.89 -3.15 11.38
CA ASP A 163 -2.42 -1.84 11.82
C ASP A 163 -1.77 -1.89 13.20
N LYS A 164 -2.39 -2.61 14.14
CA LYS A 164 -1.81 -2.79 15.48
C LYS A 164 -0.51 -3.58 15.41
N LEU A 165 -0.47 -4.61 14.56
CA LEU A 165 0.73 -5.40 14.35
C LEU A 165 1.88 -4.55 13.78
N VAL A 166 1.60 -3.58 12.92
CA VAL A 166 2.62 -2.96 12.07
C VAL A 166 3.07 -1.60 12.57
N PHE A 167 2.13 -0.77 13.03
CA PHE A 167 2.38 0.65 13.29
C PHE A 167 2.58 1.02 14.75
N MET A 168 2.21 0.16 15.69
CA MET A 168 2.43 0.48 17.10
C MET A 168 3.94 0.50 17.43
N PRO A 169 4.38 1.38 18.36
CA PRO A 169 5.70 1.27 18.99
C PRO A 169 5.93 -0.10 19.63
N ASP A 170 7.18 -0.48 19.85
CA ASP A 170 7.51 -1.83 20.34
C ASP A 170 7.06 -2.01 21.80
N GLU A 171 7.12 -0.96 22.62
CA GLU A 171 6.66 -0.95 24.01
C GLU A 171 5.16 -1.25 24.07
N VAL A 172 4.37 -0.49 23.30
CA VAL A 172 2.91 -0.63 23.25
C VAL A 172 2.51 -1.98 22.64
N PHE A 173 3.25 -2.44 21.62
CA PHE A 173 3.03 -3.77 21.05
C PHE A 173 3.23 -4.87 22.09
N CYS A 174 4.32 -4.81 22.86
CA CYS A 174 4.62 -5.81 23.88
C CYS A 174 3.55 -5.81 25.00
N THR A 175 3.22 -4.65 25.54
CA THR A 175 2.29 -4.55 26.68
C THR A 175 0.83 -4.76 26.27
N GLU A 176 0.38 -4.17 25.17
CA GLU A 176 -1.04 -4.15 24.82
C GLU A 176 -1.47 -5.31 23.93
N VAL A 177 -0.57 -5.84 23.09
CA VAL A 177 -0.90 -6.88 22.12
C VAL A 177 -0.29 -8.22 22.51
N ALA A 178 1.02 -8.28 22.71
CA ALA A 178 1.71 -9.52 23.06
C ALA A 178 1.45 -9.95 24.53
N LYS A 179 1.07 -9.02 25.41
CA LYS A 179 0.92 -9.24 26.86
C LYS A 179 2.21 -9.82 27.46
N ALA A 180 3.35 -9.26 27.04
CA ALA A 180 4.70 -9.66 27.42
C ALA A 180 5.58 -8.43 27.69
N SER A 181 6.75 -8.61 28.31
CA SER A 181 7.69 -7.51 28.49
C SER A 181 8.51 -7.24 27.23
N VAL A 182 9.00 -6.00 27.06
CA VAL A 182 9.91 -5.65 25.95
C VAL A 182 11.19 -6.50 26.01
N LYS A 183 11.66 -6.82 27.22
CA LYS A 183 12.85 -7.68 27.42
C LYS A 183 12.63 -9.10 26.88
N ASP A 184 11.43 -9.64 27.05
CA ASP A 184 11.10 -10.97 26.51
C ASP A 184 11.09 -10.95 24.98
N PHE A 185 10.55 -9.87 24.40
CA PHE A 185 10.57 -9.67 22.95
C PHE A 185 12.00 -9.57 22.43
N GLU A 186 12.85 -8.72 23.01
CA GLU A 186 14.27 -8.60 22.64
C GLU A 186 15.04 -9.91 22.78
N LYS A 187 14.75 -10.69 23.84
CA LYS A 187 15.35 -12.01 24.05
C LYS A 187 14.92 -12.99 22.97
N PHE A 188 13.63 -12.98 22.59
CA PHE A 188 13.12 -13.81 21.50
C PHE A 188 13.75 -13.43 20.15
N LEU A 189 13.92 -12.14 19.86
CA LEU A 189 14.56 -11.70 18.62
C LEU A 189 16.00 -12.20 18.45
N LYS A 190 16.71 -12.44 19.56
CA LYS A 190 18.06 -13.04 19.54
C LYS A 190 18.08 -14.53 19.22
N THR A 191 16.91 -15.19 19.19
CA THR A 191 16.78 -16.62 18.83
C THR A 191 16.36 -16.84 17.38
N LEU A 192 16.09 -15.77 16.64
CA LEU A 192 15.67 -15.79 15.23
C LEU A 192 16.85 -15.85 14.25
#